data_AF-A0A7Z9FZZ9-F1
#
_entry.id   AF-A0A7Z9FZZ9-F1
#
_cell.length_a   1.000
_cell.length_b   1.000
_cell.length_c   1.000
_cell.angle_alpha   90.00
_cell.angle_beta   90.00
_cell.angle_gamma   90.00
#
_symmetry.space_group_name_H-M   'P 1'
#
loop_
_entity.id
_entity.type
_entity.pdbx_description
1 polymer ?
#
loop_
_entity_poly.entity_id
_entity_poly.type
_entity_poly.pdbx_seq_one_letter_code
_entity_poly.pdbx_strand_id
1 'polypeptide(L)'
;MKYKFFPQCLMLITFLSFHIIGHTRILFVSDRDWNSEIYVMDIDGNNPRNLTNNPKTDINPSWSPDKQQIVFQRSSNAKGGGKDKKGGGNNDIYVMDKEGKNLRQLTDHPSDDRHPTWSPDGKQIAFISNRDGGKASAIYVMDTVGDNLRRLTNDVKFTWIDSPDWSPDGKQIVFTSIVIDKDAKGKSSEIYVINVDGKNPRQVAKNPKLTWTESPKWSPDGRQFVFTGQAGIKGENIYLIDVNGKNLRQLTNNLDGNSEPVWSPNGRQIIFSSDRTGNYEVYMMDSNGENLRNLTNHPAPDYQPSWFTPSILSVSPADNLRTHAWGQVKKTTNLVDD
;
A
#
# COMPACT_ATOMS: atom_id res chain seq x y z
N MET A 1 30.63 25.17 -48.64
CA MET A 1 30.48 24.38 -47.41
C MET A 1 29.01 24.40 -46.99
N LYS A 2 28.33 23.26 -47.00
CA LYS A 2 26.95 23.12 -46.51
C LYS A 2 27.01 22.32 -45.21
N TYR A 3 26.74 22.95 -44.07
CA TYR A 3 26.56 22.24 -42.81
C TYR A 3 25.15 21.63 -42.77
N LYS A 4 25.08 20.29 -42.73
CA LYS A 4 23.86 19.55 -42.41
C LYS A 4 23.67 19.59 -40.89
N PHE A 5 22.57 20.18 -40.42
CA PHE A 5 22.08 19.98 -39.06
C PHE A 5 21.52 18.54 -38.94
N PHE A 6 22.10 17.74 -38.05
CA PHE A 6 21.58 16.42 -37.66
C PHE A 6 20.56 16.59 -36.51
N PRO A 7 19.40 15.89 -36.52
CA PRO A 7 18.44 15.95 -35.42
C PRO A 7 18.79 14.89 -34.38
N GLN A 8 19.76 15.15 -33.51
CA GLN A 8 20.12 14.24 -32.40
C GLN A 8 19.22 14.41 -31.15
N CYS A 9 18.43 15.49 -31.09
CA CYS A 9 17.62 15.80 -29.90
C CYS A 9 16.33 14.97 -29.80
N LEU A 10 15.80 14.42 -30.90
CA LEU A 10 14.52 13.70 -30.87
C LEU A 10 14.66 12.22 -30.46
N MET A 11 15.85 11.64 -30.59
CA MET A 11 16.11 10.22 -30.28
C MET A 11 16.48 9.96 -28.81
N LEU A 12 16.92 10.98 -28.06
CA LEU A 12 17.24 10.83 -26.63
C LEU A 12 15.97 10.76 -25.76
N ILE A 13 14.87 11.40 -26.18
CA ILE A 13 13.62 11.44 -25.40
C ILE A 13 12.86 10.10 -25.51
N THR A 14 13.00 9.36 -26.62
CA THR A 14 12.42 8.02 -26.77
C THR A 14 13.21 6.92 -26.05
N PHE A 15 14.52 7.07 -25.84
CA PHE A 15 15.30 6.07 -25.09
C PHE A 15 15.15 6.16 -23.56
N LEU A 16 14.83 7.35 -23.03
CA LEU A 16 14.59 7.56 -21.59
C LEU A 16 13.21 7.08 -21.13
N SER A 17 12.20 7.06 -22.00
CA SER A 17 10.86 6.56 -21.66
C SER A 17 10.75 5.03 -21.64
N PHE A 18 11.58 4.30 -22.40
CA PHE A 18 11.62 2.83 -22.35
C PHE A 18 12.42 2.27 -21.16
N HIS A 19 13.42 2.98 -20.65
CA HIS A 19 14.23 2.50 -19.49
C HIS A 19 13.53 2.66 -18.13
N ILE A 20 12.46 3.46 -18.02
CA ILE A 20 11.72 3.64 -16.77
C ILE A 20 10.66 2.55 -16.59
N ILE A 21 10.17 1.95 -17.67
CA ILE A 21 9.13 0.91 -17.63
C ILE A 21 9.72 -0.44 -17.18
N GLY A 22 10.99 -0.73 -17.50
CA GLY A 22 11.66 -2.00 -17.15
C GLY A 22 12.06 -2.20 -15.68
N HIS A 23 11.62 -1.35 -14.75
CA HIS A 23 11.95 -1.47 -13.31
C HIS A 23 10.76 -1.36 -12.35
N THR A 24 9.53 -1.14 -12.87
CA THR A 24 8.35 -1.11 -12.01
C THR A 24 7.86 -2.53 -11.81
N ARG A 25 7.85 -2.99 -10.57
CA ARG A 25 7.37 -4.31 -10.17
C ARG A 25 6.15 -4.20 -9.27
N ILE A 26 5.44 -5.29 -9.07
CA ILE A 26 4.46 -5.42 -8.01
C ILE A 26 4.68 -6.72 -7.26
N LEU A 27 4.32 -6.74 -5.98
CA LEU A 27 4.06 -7.97 -5.26
C LEU A 27 2.59 -8.30 -5.39
N PHE A 28 2.27 -9.58 -5.31
CA PHE A 28 0.93 -10.10 -5.18
C PHE A 28 1.01 -11.47 -4.51
N VAL A 29 -0.08 -11.89 -3.89
CA VAL A 29 -0.26 -13.25 -3.38
C VAL A 29 -0.81 -14.11 -4.51
N SER A 30 -0.31 -15.35 -4.63
CA SER A 30 -0.83 -16.33 -5.59
C SER A 30 -1.01 -17.69 -4.93
N ASP A 31 -2.10 -18.38 -5.27
CA ASP A 31 -2.34 -19.77 -4.85
C ASP A 31 -1.85 -20.80 -5.89
N ARG A 32 -1.07 -20.37 -6.90
CA ARG A 32 -0.64 -21.25 -8.02
C ARG A 32 0.22 -22.44 -7.62
N ASP A 33 0.84 -22.37 -6.45
CA ASP A 33 1.69 -23.44 -5.88
C ASP A 33 0.97 -24.23 -4.77
N TRP A 34 -0.38 -24.24 -4.78
CA TRP A 34 -1.29 -24.99 -3.87
C TRP A 34 -1.50 -24.39 -2.47
N ASN A 35 -0.74 -23.36 -2.13
CA ASN A 35 -0.90 -22.50 -0.97
C ASN A 35 -0.63 -21.06 -1.38
N SER A 36 -1.05 -20.12 -0.53
CA SER A 36 -0.85 -18.69 -0.75
C SER A 36 0.61 -18.35 -0.54
N GLU A 37 1.26 -17.86 -1.59
CA GLU A 37 2.66 -17.47 -1.59
C GLU A 37 2.82 -16.07 -2.21
N ILE A 38 3.88 -15.37 -1.82
CA ILE A 38 4.19 -14.02 -2.30
C ILE A 38 5.00 -14.10 -3.59
N TYR A 39 4.44 -13.56 -4.66
CA TYR A 39 5.10 -13.43 -5.95
C TYR A 39 5.50 -11.99 -6.22
N VAL A 40 6.52 -11.84 -7.06
CA VAL A 40 6.89 -10.58 -7.69
C VAL A 40 6.82 -10.72 -9.20
N MET A 41 6.40 -9.67 -9.89
CA MET A 41 6.45 -9.59 -11.35
C MET A 41 6.67 -8.16 -11.83
N ASP A 42 6.99 -7.99 -13.10
CA ASP A 42 7.01 -6.70 -13.76
C ASP A 42 5.57 -6.16 -13.93
N ILE A 43 5.39 -4.84 -13.92
CA ILE A 43 4.06 -4.19 -13.96
C ILE A 43 3.25 -4.51 -15.24
N ASP A 44 3.91 -5.02 -16.27
CA ASP A 44 3.28 -5.46 -17.52
C ASP A 44 2.81 -6.93 -17.48
N GLY A 45 2.95 -7.61 -16.34
CA GLY A 45 2.56 -9.00 -16.12
C GLY A 45 3.65 -10.02 -16.44
N ASN A 46 4.83 -9.57 -16.89
CA ASN A 46 5.92 -10.47 -17.26
C ASN A 46 6.79 -10.87 -16.05
N ASN A 47 7.57 -11.93 -16.24
CA ASN A 47 8.57 -12.42 -15.29
C ASN A 47 8.06 -12.71 -13.86
N PRO A 48 6.92 -13.41 -13.69
CA PRO A 48 6.46 -13.79 -12.36
C PRO A 48 7.45 -14.73 -11.68
N ARG A 49 7.81 -14.43 -10.43
CA ARG A 49 8.74 -15.20 -9.62
C ARG A 49 8.18 -15.37 -8.21
N ASN A 50 8.17 -16.61 -7.73
CA ASN A 50 7.82 -16.91 -6.36
C ASN A 50 8.95 -16.47 -5.40
N LEU A 51 8.61 -15.70 -4.34
CA LEU A 51 9.54 -15.27 -3.30
C LEU A 51 9.43 -16.09 -2.01
N THR A 52 8.31 -16.77 -1.78
CA THR A 52 8.09 -17.62 -0.62
C THR A 52 7.66 -19.01 -1.09
N ASN A 53 8.37 -20.07 -0.69
CA ASN A 53 8.05 -21.42 -1.16
C ASN A 53 8.17 -22.38 0.00
N ASN A 54 7.05 -22.57 0.70
CA ASN A 54 6.99 -23.30 1.95
C ASN A 54 5.57 -23.80 2.20
N PRO A 55 5.33 -24.80 3.08
CA PRO A 55 3.99 -25.36 3.25
C PRO A 55 2.99 -24.45 4.02
N LYS A 56 3.39 -23.25 4.44
CA LYS A 56 2.53 -22.28 5.16
C LYS A 56 1.98 -21.22 4.21
N THR A 57 0.99 -20.45 4.62
CA THR A 57 0.43 -19.38 3.77
C THR A 57 1.09 -18.05 4.09
N ASP A 58 1.57 -17.35 3.06
CA ASP A 58 2.20 -16.04 3.12
C ASP A 58 1.37 -15.00 2.39
N ILE A 59 0.92 -14.00 3.14
CA ILE A 59 -0.09 -13.02 2.69
C ILE A 59 0.22 -11.61 3.20
N ASN A 60 -0.52 -10.62 2.72
CA ASN A 60 -0.41 -9.20 3.09
C ASN A 60 1.02 -8.63 2.97
N PRO A 61 1.68 -8.73 1.80
CA PRO A 61 3.03 -8.23 1.61
C PRO A 61 3.07 -6.69 1.53
N SER A 62 4.11 -6.09 2.10
CA SER A 62 4.39 -4.65 2.01
C SER A 62 5.88 -4.38 1.82
N TRP A 63 6.22 -3.54 0.84
CA TRP A 63 7.58 -3.09 0.58
C TRP A 63 8.07 -2.11 1.64
N SER A 64 9.34 -2.24 2.03
CA SER A 64 10.04 -1.17 2.74
C SER A 64 10.20 0.07 1.83
N PRO A 65 10.24 1.30 2.39
CA PRO A 65 10.37 2.53 1.59
C PRO A 65 11.64 2.60 0.72
N ASP A 66 12.70 1.90 1.15
CA ASP A 66 13.97 1.76 0.42
C ASP A 66 14.00 0.59 -0.58
N LYS A 67 12.92 -0.21 -0.61
CA LYS A 67 12.72 -1.42 -1.44
C LYS A 67 13.78 -2.50 -1.27
N GLN A 68 14.48 -2.54 -0.15
CA GLN A 68 15.40 -3.64 0.12
C GLN A 68 14.72 -4.80 0.85
N GLN A 69 13.58 -4.55 1.49
CA GLN A 69 12.90 -5.52 2.34
C GLN A 69 11.40 -5.59 2.04
N ILE A 70 10.82 -6.73 2.39
CA ILE A 70 9.39 -7.02 2.29
C ILE A 70 8.96 -7.51 3.66
N VAL A 71 7.98 -6.85 4.27
CA VAL A 71 7.29 -7.37 5.47
C VAL A 71 6.01 -8.07 5.04
N PHE A 72 5.65 -9.15 5.70
CA PHE A 72 4.46 -9.92 5.37
C PHE A 72 3.96 -10.71 6.56
N GLN A 73 2.74 -11.22 6.44
CA GLN A 73 2.12 -12.11 7.41
C GLN A 73 2.30 -13.56 6.96
N ARG A 74 2.70 -14.44 7.88
CA ARG A 74 2.72 -15.89 7.65
C ARG A 74 1.79 -16.60 8.61
N SER A 75 0.90 -17.44 8.08
CA SER A 75 0.03 -18.29 8.92
C SER A 75 0.70 -19.62 9.23
N SER A 76 0.73 -20.04 10.50
CA SER A 76 1.20 -21.37 10.85
C SER A 76 0.28 -22.50 10.34
N ASN A 77 -0.95 -22.19 9.91
CA ASN A 77 -1.88 -23.17 9.39
C ASN A 77 -1.64 -23.37 7.90
N ALA A 78 -1.02 -24.50 7.54
CA ALA A 78 -0.82 -24.97 6.16
C ALA A 78 -2.12 -25.15 5.33
N LYS A 79 -3.29 -24.95 5.94
CA LYS A 79 -4.59 -24.94 5.27
C LYS A 79 -5.31 -23.67 5.70
N GLY A 80 -5.42 -22.70 4.80
CA GLY A 80 -6.10 -21.44 5.04
C GLY A 80 -7.53 -21.64 5.58
N GLY A 81 -7.96 -20.71 6.43
CA GLY A 81 -9.36 -20.29 6.57
C GLY A 81 -10.45 -21.32 6.93
N GLY A 82 -10.13 -22.56 7.35
CA GLY A 82 -11.14 -23.54 7.76
C GLY A 82 -11.79 -23.17 9.11
N LYS A 83 -13.12 -23.10 9.16
CA LYS A 83 -13.96 -22.74 10.33
C LYS A 83 -13.82 -23.67 11.57
N ASP A 84 -13.01 -24.73 11.50
CA ASP A 84 -12.94 -25.77 12.51
C ASP A 84 -11.55 -25.92 13.14
N LYS A 85 -11.05 -24.90 13.83
CA LYS A 85 -10.06 -25.13 14.90
C LYS A 85 -10.34 -24.27 16.12
N LYS A 86 -10.68 -24.93 17.23
CA LYS A 86 -10.76 -24.39 18.59
C LYS A 86 -9.40 -24.02 19.21
N GLY A 87 -8.38 -23.79 18.37
CA GLY A 87 -7.09 -23.23 18.77
C GLY A 87 -6.89 -21.94 17.98
N GLY A 88 -6.94 -20.81 18.68
CA GLY A 88 -6.79 -19.48 18.09
C GLY A 88 -5.43 -19.24 17.42
N GLY A 89 -5.34 -18.08 16.78
CA GLY A 89 -4.29 -17.59 15.91
C GLY A 89 -2.83 -17.99 16.16
N ASN A 90 -2.13 -18.21 15.05
CA ASN A 90 -0.66 -18.30 15.01
C ASN A 90 -0.20 -17.72 13.66
N ASN A 91 -0.68 -16.50 13.39
CA ASN A 91 -0.14 -15.65 12.34
C ASN A 91 0.95 -14.79 12.96
N ASP A 92 2.11 -14.75 12.33
CA ASP A 92 3.22 -13.92 12.77
C ASP A 92 3.70 -13.02 11.63
N ILE A 93 4.37 -11.94 12.01
CA ILE A 93 4.98 -11.01 11.06
C ILE A 93 6.39 -11.46 10.73
N TYR A 94 6.70 -11.55 9.44
CA TYR A 94 8.02 -11.89 8.93
C TYR A 94 8.54 -10.76 8.04
N VAL A 95 9.87 -10.70 7.91
CA VAL A 95 10.55 -9.84 6.96
C VAL A 95 11.55 -10.66 6.16
N MET A 96 11.69 -10.33 4.88
CA MET A 96 12.71 -10.88 3.98
C MET A 96 13.31 -9.76 3.13
N ASP A 97 14.42 -10.03 2.46
CA ASP A 97 14.91 -9.09 1.45
C ASP A 97 14.10 -9.16 0.15
N LYS A 98 14.31 -8.17 -0.73
CA LYS A 98 13.64 -8.03 -2.03
C LYS A 98 13.80 -9.23 -2.97
N GLU A 99 14.77 -10.12 -2.70
CA GLU A 99 15.05 -11.31 -3.49
C GLU A 99 14.48 -12.59 -2.85
N GLY A 100 13.70 -12.46 -1.76
CA GLY A 100 13.11 -13.58 -1.03
C GLY A 100 14.09 -14.30 -0.10
N LYS A 101 15.25 -13.71 0.20
CA LYS A 101 16.28 -14.29 1.09
C LYS A 101 16.28 -13.59 2.45
N ASN A 102 17.16 -14.04 3.34
CA ASN A 102 17.36 -13.46 4.68
C ASN A 102 16.06 -13.34 5.51
N LEU A 103 15.21 -14.35 5.40
CA LEU A 103 13.95 -14.44 6.13
C LEU A 103 14.17 -14.37 7.64
N ARG A 104 13.40 -13.52 8.32
CA ARG A 104 13.40 -13.36 9.76
C ARG A 104 11.99 -13.18 10.30
N GLN A 105 11.68 -13.88 11.38
CA GLN A 105 10.44 -13.70 12.15
C GLN A 105 10.58 -12.47 13.06
N LEU A 106 9.60 -11.57 13.04
CA LEU A 106 9.56 -10.35 13.87
C LEU A 106 8.68 -10.52 15.10
N THR A 107 7.65 -11.35 15.03
CA THR A 107 6.75 -11.64 16.15
C THR A 107 6.61 -13.14 16.36
N ASP A 108 6.47 -13.56 17.62
CA ASP A 108 6.27 -14.95 18.03
C ASP A 108 5.35 -14.95 19.24
N HIS A 109 4.05 -14.72 18.99
CA HIS A 109 3.05 -14.67 20.04
C HIS A 109 1.92 -15.66 19.75
N PRO A 110 1.30 -16.32 20.75
CA PRO A 110 0.15 -17.22 20.55
C PRO A 110 -1.14 -16.55 20.02
N SER A 111 -1.05 -15.32 19.50
CA SER A 111 -2.17 -14.52 19.03
C SER A 111 -1.91 -14.13 17.58
N ASP A 112 -2.94 -13.73 16.86
CA ASP A 112 -2.80 -13.35 15.46
C ASP A 112 -2.14 -11.99 15.33
N ASP A 113 -1.00 -11.95 14.66
CA ASP A 113 -0.40 -10.73 14.12
C ASP A 113 -0.60 -10.67 12.60
N ARG A 114 -1.22 -9.59 12.11
CA ARG A 114 -1.72 -9.49 10.73
C ARG A 114 -1.51 -8.10 10.12
N HIS A 115 -1.56 -8.04 8.78
CA HIS A 115 -1.58 -6.81 7.96
C HIS A 115 -0.44 -5.83 8.30
N PRO A 116 0.83 -6.26 8.18
CA PRO A 116 1.95 -5.39 8.48
C PRO A 116 2.15 -4.31 7.41
N THR A 117 2.57 -3.11 7.84
CA THR A 117 2.90 -2.00 6.95
C THR A 117 4.06 -1.16 7.49
N TRP A 118 4.94 -0.72 6.60
CA TRP A 118 6.10 0.10 6.94
C TRP A 118 5.72 1.56 7.17
N SER A 119 6.36 2.21 8.14
CA SER A 119 6.37 3.65 8.22
C SER A 119 7.12 4.25 7.02
N PRO A 120 6.75 5.45 6.55
CA PRO A 120 7.35 6.05 5.35
C PRO A 120 8.84 6.37 5.51
N ASP A 121 9.32 6.53 6.74
CA ASP A 121 10.74 6.71 7.06
C ASP A 121 11.52 5.39 7.18
N GLY A 122 10.83 4.25 7.08
CA GLY A 122 11.41 2.91 7.11
C GLY A 122 11.91 2.46 8.48
N LYS A 123 11.49 3.12 9.58
CA LYS A 123 11.99 2.82 10.94
C LYS A 123 11.04 1.98 11.77
N GLN A 124 9.76 1.94 11.43
CA GLN A 124 8.74 1.27 12.21
C GLN A 124 7.85 0.41 11.30
N ILE A 125 7.22 -0.59 11.91
CA ILE A 125 6.20 -1.43 11.29
C ILE A 125 4.95 -1.32 12.15
N ALA A 126 3.82 -0.98 11.52
CA ALA A 126 2.50 -1.08 12.14
C ALA A 126 1.82 -2.37 11.71
N PHE A 127 1.09 -3.01 12.60
CA PHE A 127 0.36 -4.25 12.33
C PHE A 127 -0.80 -4.42 13.31
N ILE A 128 -1.68 -5.38 13.03
CA ILE A 128 -2.84 -5.70 13.86
C ILE A 128 -2.53 -6.88 14.76
N SER A 129 -2.88 -6.78 16.05
CA SER A 129 -2.75 -7.90 16.99
C SER A 129 -3.96 -8.01 17.92
N ASN A 130 -4.32 -9.25 18.30
CA ASN A 130 -5.29 -9.55 19.36
C ASN A 130 -4.65 -10.06 20.66
N ARG A 131 -3.35 -9.79 20.87
CA ARG A 131 -2.55 -10.27 22.01
C ARG A 131 -3.03 -9.87 23.41
N ASP A 132 -3.76 -8.77 23.56
CA ASP A 132 -4.26 -8.31 24.87
C ASP A 132 -5.50 -9.06 25.37
N GLY A 133 -6.01 -10.01 24.57
CA GLY A 133 -7.26 -10.69 24.86
C GLY A 133 -8.51 -9.82 24.66
N GLY A 134 -9.69 -10.46 24.68
CA GLY A 134 -10.98 -9.82 24.44
C GLY A 134 -11.51 -9.99 23.01
N LYS A 135 -12.61 -9.29 22.68
CA LYS A 135 -13.30 -9.37 21.37
C LYS A 135 -12.70 -8.45 20.29
N ALA A 136 -11.62 -7.72 20.57
CA ALA A 136 -11.12 -6.66 19.71
C ALA A 136 -9.61 -6.79 19.44
N SER A 137 -9.22 -6.65 18.17
CA SER A 137 -7.85 -6.41 17.73
C SER A 137 -7.46 -4.95 17.95
N ALA A 138 -6.15 -4.68 18.04
CA ALA A 138 -5.58 -3.35 18.20
C ALA A 138 -4.42 -3.14 17.21
N ILE A 139 -4.10 -1.87 16.93
CA ILE A 139 -2.90 -1.51 16.15
C ILE A 139 -1.71 -1.51 17.10
N TYR A 140 -0.67 -2.24 16.69
CA TYR A 140 0.63 -2.29 17.31
C TYR A 140 1.67 -1.67 16.40
N VAL A 141 2.70 -1.09 17.00
CA VAL A 141 3.86 -0.55 16.30
C VAL A 141 5.12 -1.10 16.96
N MET A 142 6.10 -1.49 16.15
CA MET A 142 7.42 -1.95 16.58
C MET A 142 8.50 -1.40 15.65
N ASP A 143 9.75 -1.47 16.07
CA ASP A 143 10.90 -1.19 15.21
C ASP A 143 11.09 -2.30 14.17
N THR A 144 11.86 -2.02 13.12
CA THR A 144 12.10 -2.96 11.99
C THR A 144 12.77 -4.27 12.40
N VAL A 145 13.41 -4.28 13.58
CA VAL A 145 14.05 -5.46 14.17
C VAL A 145 13.13 -6.25 15.10
N GLY A 146 11.91 -5.80 15.36
CA GLY A 146 10.94 -6.45 16.26
C GLY A 146 10.95 -5.91 17.69
N ASP A 147 11.85 -4.97 18.01
CA ASP A 147 11.96 -4.35 19.32
C ASP A 147 10.96 -3.18 19.50
N ASN A 148 10.91 -2.60 20.70
CA ASN A 148 10.12 -1.41 21.04
C ASN A 148 8.63 -1.52 20.70
N LEU A 149 8.11 -2.74 20.73
CA LEU A 149 6.71 -3.06 20.54
C LEU A 149 5.82 -2.28 21.52
N ARG A 150 4.83 -1.57 20.98
CA ARG A 150 3.82 -0.85 21.76
C ARG A 150 2.46 -0.90 21.09
N ARG A 151 1.41 -0.92 21.91
CA ARG A 151 0.03 -0.73 21.46
C ARG A 151 -0.24 0.75 21.17
N LEU A 152 -0.81 1.05 20.01
CA LEU A 152 -1.14 2.41 19.57
C LEU A 152 -2.59 2.79 19.91
N THR A 153 -3.55 1.87 19.73
CA THR A 153 -4.98 2.13 19.97
C THR A 153 -5.41 1.73 21.40
N ASN A 154 -5.20 2.63 22.37
CA ASN A 154 -5.49 2.38 23.79
C ASN A 154 -6.82 3.00 24.28
N ASP A 155 -7.11 4.24 23.87
CA ASP A 155 -8.12 5.07 24.56
C ASP A 155 -9.55 4.93 23.99
N VAL A 156 -9.69 4.51 22.73
CA VAL A 156 -10.99 4.32 22.08
C VAL A 156 -11.29 2.84 21.89
N LYS A 157 -12.51 2.45 22.29
CA LYS A 157 -13.02 1.08 22.14
C LYS A 157 -13.48 0.84 20.71
N PHE A 158 -12.50 0.57 19.87
CA PHE A 158 -12.67 -0.06 18.59
C PHE A 158 -12.94 -1.56 18.76
N THR A 159 -13.81 -2.11 17.92
CA THR A 159 -13.97 -3.55 17.72
C THR A 159 -13.64 -3.87 16.29
N TRP A 160 -12.88 -4.94 16.08
CA TRP A 160 -12.43 -5.37 14.76
C TRP A 160 -11.68 -4.24 14.05
N ILE A 161 -10.45 -3.98 14.47
CA ILE A 161 -9.53 -3.10 13.73
C ILE A 161 -8.83 -3.93 12.67
N ASP A 162 -8.77 -3.40 11.45
CA ASP A 162 -8.07 -4.04 10.35
C ASP A 162 -7.38 -3.07 9.38
N SER A 163 -6.46 -3.63 8.59
CA SER A 163 -5.76 -2.99 7.47
C SER A 163 -5.21 -1.57 7.73
N PRO A 164 -4.23 -1.41 8.64
CA PRO A 164 -3.62 -0.12 8.91
C PRO A 164 -2.73 0.34 7.74
N ASP A 165 -2.64 1.66 7.55
CA ASP A 165 -1.74 2.29 6.57
C ASP A 165 -1.22 3.64 7.06
N TRP A 166 0.07 3.89 6.88
CA TRP A 166 0.71 5.12 7.34
C TRP A 166 0.43 6.29 6.40
N SER A 167 0.22 7.48 6.98
CA SER A 167 0.24 8.71 6.20
C SER A 167 1.62 8.92 5.56
N PRO A 168 1.71 9.56 4.37
CA PRO A 168 3.00 9.78 3.71
C PRO A 168 3.99 10.60 4.54
N ASP A 169 3.50 11.43 5.46
CA ASP A 169 4.33 12.22 6.40
C ASP A 169 4.68 11.49 7.70
N GLY A 170 4.19 10.25 7.88
CA GLY A 170 4.49 9.39 9.03
C GLY A 170 3.85 9.81 10.35
N LYS A 171 2.87 10.74 10.34
CA LYS A 171 2.25 11.28 11.56
C LYS A 171 0.94 10.62 11.94
N GLN A 172 0.28 9.96 11.00
CA GLN A 172 -1.04 9.37 11.19
C GLN A 172 -1.11 7.96 10.61
N ILE A 173 -2.07 7.18 11.10
CA ILE A 173 -2.43 5.87 10.57
C ILE A 173 -3.91 5.91 10.21
N VAL A 174 -4.24 5.50 8.98
CA VAL A 174 -5.61 5.20 8.57
C VAL A 174 -5.86 3.71 8.78
N PHE A 175 -7.07 3.33 9.16
CA PHE A 175 -7.46 1.95 9.39
C PHE A 175 -8.97 1.81 9.30
N THR A 176 -9.43 0.57 9.20
CA THR A 176 -10.84 0.24 9.29
C THR A 176 -11.19 -0.21 10.70
N SER A 177 -12.34 0.21 11.20
CA SER A 177 -12.87 -0.31 12.47
C SER A 177 -14.37 -0.23 12.58
N ILE A 178 -14.96 -1.00 13.50
CA ILE A 178 -16.29 -0.75 14.06
C ILE A 178 -16.11 -0.06 15.42
N VAL A 179 -16.90 0.98 15.72
CA VAL A 179 -16.90 1.62 17.05
C VAL A 179 -18.06 1.09 17.89
N ILE A 180 -17.78 0.79 19.17
CA ILE A 180 -18.78 0.37 20.16
C ILE A 180 -18.76 1.29 21.39
N ASP A 181 -18.93 2.59 21.18
CA ASP A 181 -19.30 3.48 22.27
C ASP A 181 -20.83 3.51 22.47
N LYS A 182 -21.29 4.16 23.54
CA LYS A 182 -22.71 4.20 23.91
C LYS A 182 -23.60 4.89 22.86
N ASP A 183 -23.01 5.68 21.97
CA ASP A 183 -23.71 6.49 20.97
C ASP A 183 -23.51 5.98 19.54
N ALA A 184 -22.79 4.87 19.36
CA ALA A 184 -22.48 4.28 18.07
C ALA A 184 -23.75 3.87 17.31
N LYS A 185 -24.13 4.68 16.31
CA LYS A 185 -25.25 4.41 15.42
C LYS A 185 -24.80 3.49 14.27
N GLY A 186 -24.64 2.20 14.54
CA GLY A 186 -24.38 1.18 13.51
C GLY A 186 -23.36 0.12 13.92
N LYS A 187 -23.39 -1.02 13.22
CA LYS A 187 -22.36 -2.07 13.28
C LYS A 187 -21.55 -2.16 11.98
N SER A 188 -21.64 -1.16 11.10
CA SER A 188 -20.83 -1.08 9.88
C SER A 188 -19.38 -0.78 10.24
N SER A 189 -18.45 -1.32 9.45
CA SER A 189 -17.06 -0.90 9.51
C SER A 189 -16.90 0.42 8.77
N GLU A 190 -16.15 1.34 9.37
CA GLU A 190 -15.89 2.68 8.84
C GLU A 190 -14.38 2.94 8.81
N ILE A 191 -13.97 3.98 8.07
CA ILE A 191 -12.59 4.42 7.97
C ILE A 191 -12.29 5.43 9.07
N TYR A 192 -11.23 5.15 9.83
CA TYR A 192 -10.73 6.00 10.91
C TYR A 192 -9.29 6.41 10.65
N VAL A 193 -8.91 7.55 11.21
CA VAL A 193 -7.54 8.04 11.27
C VAL A 193 -7.18 8.32 12.71
N ILE A 194 -5.98 7.95 13.13
CA ILE A 194 -5.42 8.23 14.45
C ILE A 194 -4.00 8.77 14.32
N ASN A 195 -3.56 9.61 15.24
CA ASN A 195 -2.17 10.03 15.30
C ASN A 195 -1.28 8.88 15.78
N VAL A 196 0.00 8.90 15.40
CA VAL A 196 0.98 7.84 15.75
C VAL A 196 1.29 7.77 17.26
N ASP A 197 0.98 8.84 17.99
CA ASP A 197 1.01 8.88 19.46
C ASP A 197 -0.23 8.23 20.12
N GLY A 198 -1.16 7.69 19.32
CA GLY A 198 -2.39 7.05 19.78
C GLY A 198 -3.54 8.01 20.09
N LYS A 199 -3.39 9.31 19.81
CA LYS A 199 -4.38 10.34 20.16
C LYS A 199 -5.20 10.80 18.95
N ASN A 200 -6.24 11.58 19.24
CA ASN A 200 -7.11 12.25 18.28
C ASN A 200 -7.70 11.32 17.20
N PRO A 201 -8.27 10.15 17.56
CA PRO A 201 -8.96 9.33 16.58
C PRO A 201 -10.15 10.09 16.00
N ARG A 202 -10.31 10.02 14.68
CA ARG A 202 -11.45 10.62 13.96
C ARG A 202 -11.97 9.68 12.89
N GLN A 203 -13.28 9.64 12.74
CA GLN A 203 -13.93 8.99 11.60
C GLN A 203 -13.78 9.87 10.35
N VAL A 204 -13.49 9.25 9.20
CA VAL A 204 -13.35 9.95 7.91
C VAL A 204 -14.57 9.74 7.03
N ALA A 205 -14.90 8.49 6.74
CA ALA A 205 -16.05 8.15 5.91
C ALA A 205 -17.30 8.08 6.79
N LYS A 206 -18.37 8.75 6.36
CA LYS A 206 -19.71 8.61 6.95
C LYS A 206 -20.73 8.56 5.82
N ASN A 207 -20.89 7.39 5.22
CA ASN A 207 -21.90 7.18 4.20
C ASN A 207 -22.87 6.10 4.64
N PRO A 208 -24.15 6.42 4.92
CA PRO A 208 -25.13 5.44 5.39
C PRO A 208 -25.45 4.35 4.36
N LYS A 209 -25.00 4.49 3.11
CA LYS A 209 -25.14 3.45 2.07
C LYS A 209 -24.02 2.41 2.12
N LEU A 210 -22.86 2.75 2.68
CA LEU A 210 -21.76 1.79 2.83
C LEU A 210 -22.05 0.93 4.06
N THR A 211 -22.20 -0.37 3.84
CA THR A 211 -22.45 -1.36 4.91
C THR A 211 -21.17 -1.98 5.43
N TRP A 212 -20.11 -1.96 4.60
CA TRP A 212 -18.77 -2.46 4.91
C TRP A 212 -17.73 -1.57 4.24
N THR A 213 -16.64 -1.30 4.94
CA THR A 213 -15.41 -0.72 4.38
C THR A 213 -14.20 -1.49 4.88
N GLU A 214 -13.14 -1.55 4.09
CA GLU A 214 -11.88 -2.22 4.43
C GLU A 214 -10.70 -1.69 3.59
N SER A 215 -9.49 -2.08 4.00
CA SER A 215 -8.24 -1.84 3.26
C SER A 215 -8.03 -0.41 2.77
N PRO A 216 -8.16 0.63 3.62
CA PRO A 216 -7.87 2.00 3.23
C PRO A 216 -6.37 2.21 3.02
N LYS A 217 -6.02 2.91 1.93
CA LYS A 217 -4.65 3.32 1.60
C LYS A 217 -4.56 4.81 1.33
N TRP A 218 -3.57 5.47 1.93
CA TRP A 218 -3.27 6.87 1.66
C TRP A 218 -2.81 7.08 0.22
N SER A 219 -3.27 8.15 -0.42
CA SER A 219 -2.64 8.65 -1.64
C SER A 219 -1.22 9.14 -1.33
N PRO A 220 -0.26 9.01 -2.27
CA PRO A 220 1.13 9.43 -2.02
C PRO A 220 1.30 10.91 -1.67
N ASP A 221 0.36 11.77 -2.10
CA ASP A 221 0.33 13.20 -1.77
C ASP A 221 -0.37 13.53 -0.45
N GLY A 222 -0.91 12.53 0.24
CA GLY A 222 -1.58 12.66 1.54
C GLY A 222 -2.94 13.34 1.48
N ARG A 223 -3.59 13.44 0.31
CA ARG A 223 -4.85 14.17 0.14
C ARG A 223 -6.09 13.29 0.14
N GLN A 224 -5.97 12.02 -0.23
CA GLN A 224 -7.09 11.11 -0.44
C GLN A 224 -6.83 9.73 0.15
N PHE A 225 -7.92 8.98 0.30
CA PHE A 225 -7.91 7.55 0.59
C PHE A 225 -8.55 6.79 -0.55
N VAL A 226 -7.90 5.71 -1.00
CA VAL A 226 -8.57 4.65 -1.75
C VAL A 226 -8.91 3.51 -0.80
N PHE A 227 -10.05 2.87 -0.95
CA PHE A 227 -10.49 1.81 -0.06
C PHE A 227 -11.51 0.89 -0.73
N THR A 228 -11.72 -0.28 -0.12
CA THR A 228 -12.77 -1.21 -0.51
C THR A 228 -14.04 -0.89 0.26
N GLY A 229 -15.17 -0.81 -0.44
CA GLY A 229 -16.47 -0.55 0.16
C GLY A 229 -17.57 -1.42 -0.43
N GLN A 230 -18.56 -1.74 0.39
CA GLN A 230 -19.76 -2.44 -0.04
C GLN A 230 -21.00 -1.56 0.19
N ALA A 231 -21.83 -1.42 -0.84
CA ALA A 231 -23.12 -0.74 -0.74
C ALA A 231 -24.27 -1.69 -1.14
N GLY A 232 -25.05 -2.15 -0.17
CA GLY A 232 -26.17 -3.06 -0.39
C GLY A 232 -25.71 -4.52 -0.62
N ILE A 233 -26.42 -5.25 -1.49
CA ILE A 233 -26.19 -6.70 -1.73
C ILE A 233 -25.22 -7.01 -2.87
N LYS A 234 -24.63 -5.99 -3.51
CA LYS A 234 -23.67 -6.17 -4.61
C LYS A 234 -22.28 -6.52 -4.06
N GLY A 235 -21.40 -6.96 -4.95
CA GLY A 235 -19.97 -7.17 -4.66
C GLY A 235 -19.28 -5.89 -4.14
N GLU A 236 -18.13 -6.09 -3.54
CA GLU A 236 -17.24 -5.02 -3.06
C GLU A 236 -16.72 -4.19 -4.23
N ASN A 237 -16.54 -2.90 -3.99
CA ASN A 237 -16.10 -1.95 -5.00
C ASN A 237 -15.01 -1.04 -4.46
N ILE A 238 -14.22 -0.46 -5.36
CA ILE A 238 -13.17 0.49 -5.02
C ILE A 238 -13.75 1.89 -4.93
N TYR A 239 -13.50 2.56 -3.82
CA TYR A 239 -13.94 3.92 -3.55
C TYR A 239 -12.74 4.83 -3.29
N LEU A 240 -12.95 6.12 -3.56
CA LEU A 240 -12.02 7.22 -3.32
C LEU A 240 -12.70 8.28 -2.47
N ILE A 241 -12.03 8.80 -1.45
CA ILE A 241 -12.55 9.88 -0.61
C ILE A 241 -11.43 10.84 -0.22
N ASP A 242 -11.73 12.14 -0.07
CA ASP A 242 -10.75 13.08 0.45
C ASP A 242 -10.49 12.82 1.94
N VAL A 243 -9.30 13.14 2.42
CA VAL A 243 -8.88 12.91 3.83
C VAL A 243 -9.77 13.67 4.85
N ASN A 244 -10.46 14.70 4.39
CA ASN A 244 -11.44 15.46 5.16
C ASN A 244 -12.86 14.82 5.19
N GLY A 245 -13.05 13.66 4.56
CA GLY A 245 -14.32 12.93 4.50
C GLY A 245 -15.29 13.39 3.40
N LYS A 246 -14.87 14.30 2.51
CA LYS A 246 -15.71 14.79 1.39
C LYS A 246 -15.36 14.10 0.09
N ASN A 247 -16.14 14.41 -0.95
CA ASN A 247 -15.89 13.98 -2.33
C ASN A 247 -15.75 12.46 -2.50
N LEU A 248 -16.59 11.69 -1.80
CA LEU A 248 -16.66 10.25 -1.97
C LEU A 248 -17.07 9.90 -3.42
N ARG A 249 -16.25 9.09 -4.08
CA ARG A 249 -16.45 8.61 -5.45
C ARG A 249 -16.31 7.10 -5.49
N GLN A 250 -17.17 6.44 -6.25
CA GLN A 250 -17.05 5.04 -6.58
C GLN A 250 -16.27 4.90 -7.90
N LEU A 251 -15.18 4.12 -7.91
CA LEU A 251 -14.31 3.93 -9.08
C LEU A 251 -14.67 2.67 -9.88
N THR A 252 -15.11 1.60 -9.22
CA THR A 252 -15.62 0.38 -9.86
C THR A 252 -17.11 0.21 -9.54
N ASN A 253 -17.91 -0.36 -10.45
CA ASN A 253 -19.37 -0.47 -10.27
C ASN A 253 -20.00 -1.76 -10.84
N ASN A 254 -19.19 -2.79 -11.07
CA ASN A 254 -19.64 -4.10 -11.54
C ASN A 254 -20.23 -4.94 -10.38
N LEU A 255 -20.75 -6.12 -10.72
CA LEU A 255 -21.30 -7.06 -9.73
C LEU A 255 -20.22 -7.90 -9.04
N ASP A 256 -19.04 -7.94 -9.65
CA ASP A 256 -17.83 -8.64 -9.19
C ASP A 256 -17.27 -8.00 -7.91
N GLY A 257 -16.58 -8.77 -7.09
CA GLY A 257 -15.86 -8.30 -5.91
C GLY A 257 -14.55 -7.64 -6.30
N ASN A 258 -14.37 -6.37 -5.91
CA ASN A 258 -13.13 -5.61 -6.09
C ASN A 258 -12.61 -5.17 -4.72
N SER A 259 -11.40 -5.57 -4.37
CA SER A 259 -10.85 -5.40 -3.03
C SER A 259 -9.37 -5.00 -3.02
N GLU A 260 -8.89 -4.58 -1.85
CA GLU A 260 -7.46 -4.35 -1.54
C GLU A 260 -6.73 -3.39 -2.51
N PRO A 261 -7.25 -2.16 -2.70
CA PRO A 261 -6.64 -1.21 -3.62
C PRO A 261 -5.33 -0.64 -3.08
N VAL A 262 -4.35 -0.44 -3.96
CA VAL A 262 -3.07 0.21 -3.65
C VAL A 262 -2.72 1.24 -4.71
N TRP A 263 -2.29 2.42 -4.26
CA TRP A 263 -1.85 3.50 -5.15
C TRP A 263 -0.51 3.19 -5.80
N SER A 264 -0.36 3.64 -7.04
CA SER A 264 0.95 3.80 -7.64
C SER A 264 1.74 4.89 -6.89
N PRO A 265 3.08 4.81 -6.88
CA PRO A 265 3.92 5.74 -6.12
C PRO A 265 3.78 7.20 -6.57
N ASN A 266 3.41 7.40 -7.83
CA ASN A 266 3.16 8.71 -8.43
C ASN A 266 1.68 9.17 -8.34
N GLY A 267 0.82 8.37 -7.70
CA GLY A 267 -0.62 8.68 -7.51
C GLY A 267 -1.48 8.63 -8.77
N ARG A 268 -0.94 8.15 -9.91
CA ARG A 268 -1.65 8.15 -11.19
C ARG A 268 -2.50 6.90 -11.41
N GLN A 269 -2.19 5.81 -10.75
CA GLN A 269 -2.80 4.50 -10.99
C GLN A 269 -3.15 3.82 -9.67
N ILE A 270 -4.04 2.84 -9.74
CA ILE A 270 -4.47 2.01 -8.62
C ILE A 270 -4.45 0.56 -9.11
N ILE A 271 -3.80 -0.33 -8.37
CA ILE A 271 -3.90 -1.79 -8.53
C ILE A 271 -4.80 -2.35 -7.44
N PHE A 272 -5.54 -3.41 -7.74
CA PHE A 272 -6.51 -4.00 -6.83
C PHE A 272 -6.83 -5.44 -7.26
N SER A 273 -7.39 -6.23 -6.35
CA SER A 273 -7.85 -7.58 -6.62
C SER A 273 -9.27 -7.57 -7.15
N SER A 274 -9.59 -8.40 -8.15
CA SER A 274 -10.96 -8.53 -8.64
C SER A 274 -11.28 -9.92 -9.18
N ASP A 275 -12.46 -10.44 -8.84
CA ASP A 275 -12.93 -11.78 -9.23
C ASP A 275 -13.69 -11.86 -10.58
N ARG A 276 -13.73 -10.74 -11.32
CA ARG A 276 -14.52 -10.57 -12.55
C ARG A 276 -14.24 -11.55 -13.70
N THR A 277 -13.17 -12.33 -13.63
CA THR A 277 -12.79 -13.34 -14.62
C THR A 277 -12.97 -14.78 -14.12
N GLY A 278 -13.66 -14.96 -12.99
CA GLY A 278 -14.04 -16.26 -12.43
C GLY A 278 -13.20 -16.69 -11.21
N ASN A 279 -12.04 -16.08 -11.01
CA ASN A 279 -11.23 -16.12 -9.79
C ASN A 279 -10.62 -14.71 -9.58
N TYR A 280 -9.98 -14.46 -8.43
CA TYR A 280 -9.28 -13.20 -8.20
C TYR A 280 -8.07 -13.06 -9.12
N GLU A 281 -8.00 -11.94 -9.83
CA GLU A 281 -6.82 -11.50 -10.56
C GLU A 281 -6.46 -10.07 -10.13
N VAL A 282 -5.23 -9.65 -10.39
CA VAL A 282 -4.75 -8.28 -10.15
C VAL A 282 -5.10 -7.40 -11.34
N TYR A 283 -5.92 -6.39 -11.10
CA TYR A 283 -6.28 -5.37 -12.08
C TYR A 283 -5.60 -4.04 -11.78
N MET A 284 -5.50 -3.21 -12.80
CA MET A 284 -5.03 -1.84 -12.69
C MET A 284 -5.95 -0.87 -13.43
N MET A 285 -6.12 0.31 -12.87
CA MET A 285 -6.83 1.43 -13.49
C MET A 285 -6.08 2.74 -13.22
N ASP A 286 -6.42 3.79 -13.96
CA ASP A 286 -6.03 5.15 -13.61
C ASP A 286 -6.76 5.60 -12.35
N SER A 287 -6.19 6.54 -11.60
CA SER A 287 -6.75 7.01 -10.32
C SER A 287 -8.11 7.69 -10.43
N ASN A 288 -8.55 8.01 -11.65
CA ASN A 288 -9.88 8.51 -11.94
C ASN A 288 -10.92 7.40 -12.20
N GLY A 289 -10.50 6.13 -12.28
CA GLY A 289 -11.33 4.95 -12.56
C GLY A 289 -11.30 4.47 -14.02
N GLU A 290 -10.55 5.13 -14.91
CA GLU A 290 -10.48 4.80 -16.34
C GLU A 290 -9.32 3.83 -16.66
N ASN A 291 -9.21 3.44 -17.94
CA ASN A 291 -8.08 2.65 -18.48
C ASN A 291 -7.81 1.34 -17.74
N LEU A 292 -8.90 0.69 -17.33
CA LEU A 292 -8.90 -0.57 -16.62
C LEU A 292 -8.30 -1.71 -17.46
N ARG A 293 -7.34 -2.44 -16.88
CA ARG A 293 -6.69 -3.61 -17.51
C ARG A 293 -6.33 -4.69 -16.50
N ASN A 294 -6.32 -5.93 -16.96
CA ASN A 294 -5.88 -7.08 -16.18
C ASN A 294 -4.34 -7.20 -16.23
N LEU A 295 -3.68 -7.44 -15.09
CA LEU A 295 -2.23 -7.62 -15.00
C LEU A 295 -1.84 -9.09 -14.86
N THR A 296 -2.71 -9.92 -14.29
CA THR A 296 -2.50 -11.36 -14.13
C THR A 296 -3.56 -12.16 -14.88
N ASN A 297 -3.28 -13.42 -15.17
CA ASN A 297 -4.25 -14.32 -15.79
C ASN A 297 -3.81 -15.76 -15.54
N HIS A 298 -4.33 -16.36 -14.49
CA HIS A 298 -3.94 -17.68 -14.03
C HIS A 298 -5.15 -18.49 -13.52
N PRO A 299 -5.20 -19.82 -13.72
CA PRO A 299 -6.34 -20.62 -13.23
C PRO A 299 -6.52 -20.60 -11.70
N ALA A 300 -5.45 -20.33 -10.96
CA ALA A 300 -5.45 -20.13 -9.51
C ALA A 300 -5.42 -18.62 -9.19
N PRO A 301 -6.06 -18.18 -8.08
CA PRO A 301 -6.24 -16.76 -7.78
C PRO A 301 -4.92 -16.03 -7.47
N ASP A 302 -4.86 -14.78 -7.93
CA ASP A 302 -3.84 -13.77 -7.67
C ASP A 302 -4.49 -12.54 -6.99
N TYR A 303 -4.05 -12.18 -5.78
CA TYR A 303 -4.70 -11.17 -4.93
C TYR A 303 -3.73 -10.40 -4.01
N GLN A 304 -4.20 -9.47 -3.17
CA GLN A 304 -3.38 -8.66 -2.25
C GLN A 304 -2.17 -7.98 -2.91
N PRO A 305 -2.39 -7.19 -3.98
CA PRO A 305 -1.29 -6.56 -4.69
C PRO A 305 -0.62 -5.48 -3.83
N SER A 306 0.68 -5.27 -4.04
CA SER A 306 1.46 -4.20 -3.39
C SER A 306 2.46 -3.60 -4.38
N TRP A 307 2.49 -2.28 -4.46
CA TRP A 307 3.28 -1.59 -5.48
C TRP A 307 4.74 -1.45 -5.08
N PHE A 308 5.67 -1.75 -6.00
CA PHE A 308 7.06 -1.34 -5.85
C PHE A 308 7.19 0.18 -6.02
N THR A 309 7.68 0.90 -5.01
CA THR A 309 7.76 2.37 -5.01
C THR A 309 9.16 2.86 -5.38
N PRO A 310 9.50 3.28 -6.62
CA PRO A 310 10.77 3.98 -6.81
C PRO A 310 10.77 5.24 -5.94
N SER A 311 11.55 5.25 -4.85
CA SER A 311 11.91 6.46 -4.12
C SER A 311 12.39 7.50 -5.14
N ILE A 312 11.50 8.41 -5.50
CA ILE A 312 11.92 9.72 -5.98
C ILE A 312 12.44 10.39 -4.71
N LEU A 313 13.76 10.61 -4.66
CA LEU A 313 14.35 11.46 -3.65
C LEU A 313 13.52 12.75 -3.61
N SER A 314 12.80 12.95 -2.51
CA SER A 314 12.21 14.23 -2.17
C SER A 314 13.38 15.19 -1.98
N VAL A 315 13.74 15.90 -3.05
CA VAL A 315 14.42 17.18 -2.91
C VAL A 315 13.36 18.13 -2.40
N SER A 316 13.21 18.20 -1.07
CA SER A 316 12.65 19.40 -0.48
C SER A 316 13.53 20.55 -0.98
N PRO A 317 12.96 21.65 -1.53
CA PRO A 317 13.77 22.84 -1.75
C PRO A 317 14.35 23.21 -0.39
N ALA A 318 15.66 23.05 -0.24
CA ALA A 318 16.34 23.59 0.91
C ALA A 318 16.10 25.10 0.86
N ASP A 319 15.36 25.64 1.83
CA ASP A 319 14.95 27.05 1.94
C ASP A 319 16.12 28.04 2.04
N ASN A 320 17.36 27.64 1.74
CA ASN A 320 18.55 28.48 1.86
C ASN A 320 19.62 28.28 0.77
N LEU A 321 19.27 27.79 -0.42
CA LEU A 321 20.15 28.01 -1.58
C LEU A 321 19.78 29.32 -2.26
N ARG A 322 20.48 30.40 -1.87
CA ARG A 322 20.52 31.65 -2.64
C ARG A 322 20.91 31.30 -4.08
N THR A 323 19.96 31.37 -5.00
CA THR A 323 20.23 31.39 -6.42
C THR A 323 20.92 32.72 -6.74
N HIS A 324 22.26 32.74 -6.68
CA HIS A 324 23.03 33.81 -7.29
C HIS A 324 22.91 33.66 -8.81
N ALA A 325 21.99 34.40 -9.40
CA ALA A 325 21.95 34.62 -10.84
C ALA A 325 23.22 35.39 -11.24
N TRP A 326 24.16 34.72 -11.90
CA TRP A 326 25.28 35.37 -12.57
C TRP A 326 24.99 35.49 -14.06
N GLY A 327 24.49 36.66 -14.44
CA GLY A 327 24.46 37.13 -15.82
C GLY A 327 24.98 38.57 -15.86
N GLN A 328 26.26 38.75 -16.16
CA GLN A 328 26.77 39.95 -16.81
C GLN A 328 27.99 39.59 -17.68
N VAL A 329 27.77 39.62 -18.99
CA VAL A 329 28.84 39.62 -19.99
C VAL A 329 29.47 41.01 -19.96
N LYS A 330 30.78 41.09 -19.64
CA LYS A 330 31.57 42.33 -19.65
C LYS A 330 31.53 42.98 -21.04
N LYS A 331 31.14 44.26 -21.11
CA LYS A 331 31.54 45.17 -22.17
C LYS A 331 33.03 45.51 -21.96
N THR A 332 33.89 45.14 -22.89
CA THR A 332 35.25 45.71 -22.99
C THR A 332 35.23 46.82 -24.03
N THR A 333 35.16 48.06 -23.55
CA THR A 333 35.77 49.22 -24.22
C THR A 333 37.18 49.36 -23.67
N ASN A 334 38.19 49.21 -24.52
CA ASN A 334 39.51 49.80 -24.31
C ASN A 334 39.84 50.61 -25.57
N LEU A 335 39.91 51.93 -25.40
CA LEU A 335 40.76 52.79 -26.20
C LEU A 335 42.07 52.95 -25.40
N VAL A 336 43.20 52.97 -26.08
CA VAL A 336 44.22 54.04 -26.08
C VAL A 336 45.42 53.58 -26.93
N ASP A 337 45.69 54.41 -27.95
CA ASP A 337 46.94 54.85 -28.59
C ASP A 337 48.02 53.85 -29.07
N ASP A 338 48.25 53.87 -30.39
CA ASP A 338 49.41 54.53 -31.02
C ASP A 338 48.97 55.26 -32.30
#